data_AF-A0AAW1CKC3-F1
#
_entry.id   AF-A0AAW1CKC3-F1
#
_cell.length_a   1.000
_cell.length_b   1.000
_cell.length_c   1.000
_cell.angle_alpha   90.00
_cell.angle_beta   90.00
_cell.angle_gamma   90.00
#
_symmetry.space_group_name_H-M   'P 1'
#
loop_
_entity.id
_entity.type
_entity.pdbx_description
1 polymer ?
#
loop_
_entity_poly.entity_id
_entity_poly.type
_entity_poly.pdbx_seq_one_letter_code
_entity_poly.pdbx_strand_id
1 'polypeptide(L)'
;MKHSEETTLTADKSEKESEDTSEKVTLKKEVQVSKTYEITGNFSKSNELSIPATLDENDSFYGSDKETDDAVIFSEDEARIVDDSSSEEETDDINKDKQGKTTANYENGIDKFATVALQDESPDSPTLPLDQEIAEYEEAASEMLERMETMLVTINGVSKEKDPCRRLEILESELSQLAPDAATLISRGDGLVLKVHCQMPEKAIALKSTSQNKLRAKWAQVMQQTDAQKADAQRADLLLTEYHNLITNINLKITNINLKLGQTNNDEAKLQEVMSEYEACEHSMARLFDVTRDLTGLKVVTDSKELAAAWKALSDKFQPLRKNPSLIDRTTAIFDKDMMDSPADYVAHVNKVREAVSTVARKIKQPPLSTDFDPFHLQEEALKDIKEKLTRLKVEVDKIDQKRNRILRKVHGEGRENVVKAVERVKQEWEMSNTNLNDRFSHLNKCKEQWESLRKNCEKFANWLSSMEEASKDLDTNKYSVVEVKAKLRDLEKQATTKTGVVNSIVGAGRDMVALGGSQAKEMWQTVESLRHRWNHLLAQFKTAREMLAMLQSGKHANGAVESTLATLEEVKSLLNSPANPSDESALTVRITLVKVSHYLIIFILINFIINLNYCR
;
A
#
# COMPACT_ATOMS: atom_id res chain seq x y z
N MET A 1 43.68 16.14 6.93
CA MET A 1 44.05 14.98 6.10
C MET A 1 42.78 14.45 5.46
N LYS A 2 42.62 14.66 4.15
CA LYS A 2 41.50 14.12 3.36
C LYS A 2 41.97 12.81 2.76
N HIS A 3 41.39 11.69 3.15
CA HIS A 3 41.54 10.42 2.45
C HIS A 3 40.40 10.33 1.43
N SER A 4 40.78 10.30 0.15
CA SER A 4 39.91 9.96 -0.97
C SER A 4 40.53 8.70 -1.55
N GLU A 5 39.86 7.57 -1.38
CA GLU A 5 40.26 6.30 -2.00
C GLU A 5 39.56 6.19 -3.35
N GLU A 6 40.37 6.16 -4.41
CA GLU A 6 39.95 6.01 -5.79
C GLU A 6 40.36 4.60 -6.22
N THR A 7 39.38 3.73 -6.49
CA THR A 7 39.62 2.36 -6.96
C THR A 7 39.56 2.35 -8.48
N THR A 8 40.70 2.09 -9.12
CA THR A 8 40.87 1.96 -10.57
C THR A 8 40.69 0.50 -10.98
N LEU A 9 39.78 0.24 -11.93
CA LEU A 9 39.71 -1.03 -12.66
C LEU A 9 40.08 -0.77 -14.13
N THR A 10 41.16 -1.39 -14.57
CA THR A 10 41.69 -1.38 -15.93
C THR A 10 40.96 -2.38 -16.81
N ALA A 11 40.53 -1.95 -18.00
CA ALA A 11 40.19 -2.82 -19.12
C ALA A 11 40.90 -2.33 -20.38
N ASP A 12 41.49 -3.28 -21.09
CA ASP A 12 42.46 -3.13 -22.17
C ASP A 12 41.96 -2.46 -23.45
N LYS A 13 42.93 -1.87 -24.16
CA LYS A 13 42.85 -1.17 -25.45
C LYS A 13 42.85 -2.11 -26.66
N SER A 14 42.16 -1.69 -27.73
CA SER A 14 42.64 -1.69 -29.13
C SER A 14 41.63 -0.89 -29.98
N GLU A 15 41.83 0.38 -30.33
CA GLU A 15 42.70 1.01 -31.36
C GLU A 15 42.00 1.30 -32.72
N LYS A 16 42.35 2.51 -33.23
CA LYS A 16 42.09 3.20 -34.52
C LYS A 16 40.77 3.97 -34.68
N GLU A 17 40.72 5.32 -34.61
CA GLU A 17 41.42 6.44 -35.29
C GLU A 17 40.54 7.07 -36.38
N SER A 18 40.05 8.30 -36.13
CA SER A 18 40.08 9.43 -37.06
C SER A 18 39.60 10.71 -36.36
N GLU A 19 40.45 11.74 -36.41
CA GLU A 19 40.29 13.10 -35.88
C GLU A 19 39.09 13.86 -36.50
N ASP A 20 38.35 14.63 -35.69
CA ASP A 20 38.14 16.06 -35.98
C ASP A 20 37.70 16.84 -34.73
N THR A 21 38.10 18.09 -34.73
CA THR A 21 38.12 19.10 -33.66
C THR A 21 36.78 19.82 -33.47
N SER A 22 36.26 19.86 -32.24
CA SER A 22 35.39 20.95 -31.76
C SER A 22 35.19 20.89 -30.23
N GLU A 23 35.06 22.07 -29.63
CA GLU A 23 35.23 22.41 -28.22
C GLU A 23 34.33 21.65 -27.22
N LYS A 24 34.95 21.09 -26.18
CA LYS A 24 34.26 20.46 -25.03
C LYS A 24 33.92 21.52 -23.98
N VAL A 25 32.68 22.00 -23.99
CA VAL A 25 32.12 22.83 -22.92
C VAL A 25 31.81 21.95 -21.69
N THR A 26 32.69 21.98 -20.69
CA THR A 26 32.43 21.41 -19.36
C THR A 26 31.66 22.40 -18.50
N LEU A 27 30.35 22.21 -18.34
CA LEU A 27 29.55 22.91 -17.33
C LEU A 27 29.77 22.24 -15.96
N LYS A 28 30.60 22.87 -15.12
CA LYS A 28 30.71 22.57 -13.69
C LYS A 28 29.51 23.18 -12.97
N LYS A 29 28.63 22.35 -12.42
CA LYS A 29 27.59 22.81 -11.48
C LYS A 29 28.21 22.81 -10.08
N GLU A 30 28.70 23.97 -9.65
CA GLU A 30 29.24 24.18 -8.32
C GLU A 30 28.07 24.50 -7.36
N VAL A 31 27.86 23.62 -6.38
CA VAL A 31 26.83 23.75 -5.35
C VAL A 31 27.38 24.69 -4.27
N GLN A 32 26.85 25.91 -4.22
CA GLN A 32 27.21 26.91 -3.23
C GLN A 32 26.36 26.70 -1.97
N VAL A 33 26.91 26.01 -0.96
CA VAL A 33 26.32 25.91 0.39
C VAL A 33 26.84 27.07 1.22
N SER A 34 26.03 28.12 1.34
CA SER A 34 26.35 29.26 2.20
C SER A 34 26.05 28.90 3.66
N LYS A 35 27.11 28.78 4.47
CA LYS A 35 27.08 28.83 5.93
C LYS A 35 27.24 30.28 6.39
N THR A 36 26.22 30.84 7.04
CA THR A 36 26.28 32.06 7.88
C THR A 36 24.90 32.18 8.55
N TYR A 37 24.67 32.40 9.86
CA TYR A 37 25.42 33.05 10.93
C TYR A 37 25.12 32.43 12.31
N GLU A 38 26.04 32.75 13.23
CA GLU A 38 26.09 32.48 14.67
C GLU A 38 25.08 33.30 15.48
N ILE A 39 24.79 32.76 16.67
CA ILE A 39 23.83 33.20 17.69
C ILE A 39 24.36 34.38 18.51
N THR A 40 23.50 35.33 18.88
CA THR A 40 23.75 36.33 19.95
C THR A 40 22.62 36.35 20.99
N GLY A 41 22.99 36.11 22.26
CA GLY A 41 22.36 36.63 23.49
C GLY A 41 21.41 35.67 24.24
N ASN A 42 21.90 34.87 25.21
CA ASN A 42 21.88 35.08 26.68
C ASN A 42 20.46 35.30 27.27
N PHE A 43 19.98 34.52 28.25
CA PHE A 43 20.51 34.42 29.63
C PHE A 43 20.31 33.05 30.31
N SER A 44 21.40 32.61 30.96
CA SER A 44 21.53 32.08 32.33
C SER A 44 20.76 30.85 32.84
N LYS A 45 21.50 29.74 32.81
CA LYS A 45 21.77 28.75 33.89
C LYS A 45 21.02 28.85 35.22
N SER A 46 20.47 27.71 35.64
CA SER A 46 20.77 26.95 36.88
C SER A 46 19.84 25.71 36.87
N ASN A 47 20.17 24.49 37.30
CA ASN A 47 21.35 23.86 37.85
C ASN A 47 21.21 22.35 37.57
N GLU A 48 22.33 21.64 37.53
CA GLU A 48 22.45 20.20 37.24
C GLU A 48 21.62 19.28 38.16
N LEU A 49 21.20 18.12 37.64
CA LEU A 49 21.59 16.80 38.19
C LEU A 49 21.23 15.66 37.23
N SER A 50 22.25 14.85 36.98
CA SER A 50 22.36 13.65 36.14
C SER A 50 21.85 12.38 36.82
N ILE A 51 21.31 11.40 36.05
CA ILE A 51 21.72 9.97 35.94
C ILE A 51 20.68 9.17 35.09
N PRO A 52 21.08 8.06 34.42
CA PRO A 52 20.49 7.55 33.17
C PRO A 52 19.69 6.24 33.30
N ALA A 53 18.79 5.96 32.34
CA ALA A 53 18.13 4.67 32.11
C ALA A 53 17.50 4.72 30.68
N THR A 54 17.98 3.95 29.69
CA THR A 54 17.54 2.58 29.31
C THR A 54 16.07 2.44 28.89
N LEU A 55 15.92 1.90 27.66
CA LEU A 55 14.76 1.17 27.09
C LEU A 55 13.60 2.05 26.59
N ASP A 56 13.29 2.03 25.29
CA ASP A 56 12.45 1.01 24.62
C ASP A 56 11.11 0.85 25.33
N GLU A 57 10.04 1.42 24.76
CA GLU A 57 8.97 0.66 24.07
C GLU A 57 7.84 1.59 23.61
N ASN A 58 7.30 1.24 22.44
CA ASN A 58 5.94 1.41 21.95
C ASN A 58 4.90 2.05 22.90
N ASP A 59 4.02 2.90 22.35
CA ASP A 59 2.63 2.46 22.35
C ASP A 59 1.77 2.98 21.18
N SER A 60 1.01 2.03 20.67
CA SER A 60 0.06 2.11 19.57
C SER A 60 -1.31 2.47 20.17
N PHE A 61 -1.76 3.70 19.99
CA PHE A 61 -3.04 4.19 20.49
C PHE A 61 -4.05 4.37 19.35
N TYR A 62 -4.76 3.30 19.01
CA TYR A 62 -6.23 3.28 18.85
C TYR A 62 -6.69 1.84 18.60
N GLY A 63 -7.21 1.21 19.65
CA GLY A 63 -8.00 0.00 19.57
C GLY A 63 -9.48 0.34 19.76
N SER A 64 -10.33 -0.17 18.88
CA SER A 64 -11.75 -0.51 19.07
C SER A 64 -12.40 -0.70 17.70
N ASP A 65 -13.35 -1.59 17.47
CA ASP A 65 -13.79 -2.81 18.13
C ASP A 65 -14.78 -3.46 17.12
N LYS A 66 -14.95 -4.77 17.23
CA LYS A 66 -16.04 -5.65 16.74
C LYS A 66 -17.12 -5.10 15.79
N GLU A 67 -17.26 -5.75 14.63
CA GLU A 67 -18.54 -6.31 14.18
C GLU A 67 -18.32 -7.75 13.67
N THR A 68 -18.90 -8.70 14.38
CA THR A 68 -19.17 -10.06 13.90
C THR A 68 -20.53 -10.05 13.23
N ASP A 69 -20.58 -10.29 11.93
CA ASP A 69 -21.77 -10.79 11.26
C ASP A 69 -21.35 -11.94 10.34
N ASP A 70 -21.38 -13.14 10.91
CA ASP A 70 -21.17 -14.40 10.20
C ASP A 70 -22.35 -14.65 9.27
N ALA A 71 -22.08 -14.67 7.96
CA ALA A 71 -22.99 -15.22 6.98
C ALA A 71 -23.02 -16.76 7.13
N VAL A 72 -24.00 -17.25 7.88
CA VAL A 72 -24.33 -18.68 7.96
C VAL A 72 -24.99 -19.10 6.64
N ILE A 73 -24.26 -19.88 5.84
CA ILE A 73 -24.75 -20.56 4.64
C ILE A 73 -25.27 -21.94 5.07
N PHE A 74 -26.55 -22.20 4.88
CA PHE A 74 -27.08 -23.58 4.81
C PHE A 74 -27.99 -23.74 3.60
N SER A 75 -27.61 -24.72 2.78
CA SER A 75 -28.33 -25.49 1.77
C SER A 75 -29.75 -25.07 1.37
N GLU A 76 -29.87 -24.75 0.09
CA GLU A 76 -31.07 -24.76 -0.74
C GLU A 76 -31.71 -26.15 -0.71
N ASP A 77 -32.93 -26.25 -0.17
CA ASP A 77 -33.83 -27.37 -0.42
C ASP A 77 -35.26 -26.83 -0.60
N GLU A 78 -35.92 -27.40 -1.59
CA GLU A 78 -37.03 -26.88 -2.36
C GLU A 78 -38.40 -27.13 -1.67
N ALA A 79 -39.20 -26.08 -1.40
CA ALA A 79 -40.66 -26.20 -1.34
C ALA A 79 -41.38 -24.83 -1.35
N ARG A 80 -42.21 -24.66 -2.39
CA ARG A 80 -43.24 -23.63 -2.56
C ARG A 80 -44.17 -23.54 -1.35
N ILE A 81 -44.70 -22.34 -1.05
CA ILE A 81 -46.15 -22.03 -0.89
C ILE A 81 -46.36 -20.53 -0.55
N VAL A 82 -46.89 -19.81 -1.55
CA VAL A 82 -48.02 -18.83 -1.58
C VAL A 82 -48.14 -17.68 -0.55
N ASP A 83 -48.23 -16.47 -1.11
CA ASP A 83 -48.91 -15.20 -0.74
C ASP A 83 -49.54 -15.03 0.66
N ASP A 84 -49.33 -13.88 1.30
CA ASP A 84 -50.34 -12.80 1.37
C ASP A 84 -49.73 -11.48 1.90
N SER A 85 -50.24 -10.36 1.42
CA SER A 85 -49.73 -8.99 1.59
C SER A 85 -50.89 -8.06 1.99
N SER A 86 -50.84 -7.44 3.18
CA SER A 86 -51.63 -6.23 3.54
C SER A 86 -51.14 -5.73 4.91
N SER A 87 -50.50 -4.57 5.06
CA SER A 87 -50.99 -3.17 4.99
C SER A 87 -51.64 -2.64 6.29
N GLU A 88 -51.19 -1.44 6.63
CA GLU A 88 -51.88 -0.35 7.35
C GLU A 88 -51.59 -0.06 8.83
N GLU A 89 -51.33 1.23 9.00
CA GLU A 89 -51.15 2.06 10.18
C GLU A 89 -52.45 2.16 10.99
N GLU A 90 -52.36 2.35 12.31
CA GLU A 90 -52.76 3.60 12.97
C GLU A 90 -52.72 3.46 14.51
N THR A 91 -52.34 4.60 15.09
CA THR A 91 -52.54 5.15 16.43
C THR A 91 -53.65 4.54 17.31
N ASP A 92 -53.40 4.38 18.62
CA ASP A 92 -53.85 5.35 19.63
C ASP A 92 -53.60 4.93 21.09
N ASP A 93 -53.60 5.96 21.91
CA ASP A 93 -53.24 6.12 23.30
C ASP A 93 -54.11 5.42 24.37
N ILE A 94 -53.41 5.00 25.44
CA ILE A 94 -53.63 5.27 26.87
C ILE A 94 -54.81 4.62 27.65
N ASN A 95 -54.37 3.97 28.74
CA ASN A 95 -54.98 3.71 30.05
C ASN A 95 -56.09 2.66 30.19
N LYS A 96 -55.77 1.64 30.99
CA LYS A 96 -56.56 1.36 32.19
C LYS A 96 -55.74 0.78 33.34
N ASP A 97 -55.86 1.53 34.41
CA ASP A 97 -55.39 1.35 35.76
C ASP A 97 -56.13 0.19 36.49
N LYS A 98 -55.47 -0.34 37.54
CA LYS A 98 -56.01 -1.00 38.76
C LYS A 98 -55.64 -2.47 39.06
N GLN A 99 -54.74 -2.57 40.04
CA GLN A 99 -54.89 -3.26 41.34
C GLN A 99 -55.34 -4.72 41.38
N GLY A 100 -54.45 -5.58 41.91
CA GLY A 100 -54.80 -6.86 42.51
C GLY A 100 -53.58 -7.53 43.15
N LYS A 101 -53.69 -7.88 44.43
CA LYS A 101 -52.60 -8.16 45.38
C LYS A 101 -52.33 -9.67 45.54
N THR A 102 -51.09 -9.99 45.93
CA THR A 102 -50.60 -11.16 46.69
C THR A 102 -50.63 -12.57 46.09
N THR A 103 -49.46 -13.20 46.01
CA THR A 103 -49.10 -14.43 46.76
C THR A 103 -47.60 -14.69 46.66
N ALA A 104 -47.05 -15.31 47.71
CA ALA A 104 -45.64 -15.34 48.08
C ALA A 104 -44.88 -16.57 47.55
N ASN A 105 -43.55 -16.48 47.72
CA ASN A 105 -42.50 -17.52 47.74
C ASN A 105 -41.87 -17.90 46.39
N TYR A 106 -40.58 -17.61 46.21
CA TYR A 106 -39.48 -18.51 46.61
C TYR A 106 -38.16 -17.73 46.81
N GLU A 107 -37.42 -18.13 47.83
CA GLU A 107 -36.06 -17.71 48.19
C GLU A 107 -35.03 -18.21 47.15
N ASN A 108 -34.01 -17.41 46.84
CA ASN A 108 -32.61 -17.68 47.25
C ASN A 108 -31.58 -16.74 46.59
N GLY A 109 -30.84 -16.04 47.46
CA GLY A 109 -29.38 -15.86 47.41
C GLY A 109 -28.73 -15.25 46.16
N ILE A 110 -28.52 -13.93 46.17
CA ILE A 110 -27.45 -13.28 45.40
C ILE A 110 -26.27 -13.08 46.34
N ASP A 111 -25.21 -13.86 46.12
CA ASP A 111 -23.91 -13.66 46.75
C ASP A 111 -23.11 -12.56 46.04
N LYS A 112 -22.32 -11.90 46.87
CA LYS A 112 -21.53 -10.69 46.65
C LYS A 112 -20.51 -10.83 45.51
N PHE A 113 -20.45 -9.83 44.62
CA PHE A 113 -19.21 -9.52 43.89
C PHE A 113 -18.66 -8.18 44.38
N ALA A 114 -17.42 -8.25 44.86
CA ALA A 114 -16.71 -7.19 45.54
C ALA A 114 -16.29 -6.07 44.57
N THR A 115 -16.56 -4.84 45.00
CA THR A 115 -16.02 -3.59 44.48
C THR A 115 -14.51 -3.54 44.76
N VAL A 116 -13.67 -3.62 43.74
CA VAL A 116 -12.25 -3.28 43.85
C VAL A 116 -12.11 -1.81 43.51
N ALA A 117 -11.99 -0.99 44.55
CA ALA A 117 -11.55 0.38 44.45
C ALA A 117 -10.06 0.40 44.11
N LEU A 118 -9.72 0.94 42.95
CA LEU A 118 -8.33 1.33 42.63
C LEU A 118 -8.08 2.69 43.29
N GLN A 119 -7.57 2.65 44.52
CA GLN A 119 -6.80 3.75 45.09
C GLN A 119 -5.37 3.60 44.59
N ASP A 120 -4.98 4.44 43.65
CA ASP A 120 -3.58 4.73 43.36
C ASP A 120 -3.30 6.13 43.93
N GLU A 121 -2.93 6.18 45.20
CA GLU A 121 -2.37 7.38 45.82
C GLU A 121 -0.87 7.40 45.60
N SER A 122 -0.42 8.18 44.61
CA SER A 122 0.94 8.70 44.54
C SER A 122 0.96 10.11 45.13
N PRO A 123 1.73 10.39 46.20
CA PRO A 123 1.77 11.70 46.84
C PRO A 123 2.85 12.56 46.19
N ASP A 124 2.49 13.33 45.16
CA ASP A 124 3.09 14.64 44.85
C ASP A 124 2.52 15.18 43.52
N SER A 125 1.35 15.81 43.59
CA SER A 125 0.91 16.87 42.68
C SER A 125 -0.28 17.59 43.32
N PRO A 126 -0.30 18.92 43.43
CA PRO A 126 -1.46 19.63 43.96
C PRO A 126 -2.62 19.44 42.97
N THR A 127 -3.52 18.51 43.28
CA THR A 127 -4.74 18.29 42.50
C THR A 127 -5.60 19.53 42.65
N LEU A 128 -5.66 20.34 41.60
CA LEU A 128 -6.61 21.45 41.54
C LEU A 128 -8.03 20.87 41.71
N PRO A 129 -8.93 21.57 42.42
CA PRO A 129 -10.32 21.17 42.49
C PRO A 129 -10.86 20.94 41.07
N LEU A 130 -11.62 19.88 40.83
CA LEU A 130 -12.11 19.57 39.47
C LEU A 130 -12.89 20.72 38.83
N ASP A 131 -13.59 21.52 39.63
CA ASP A 131 -14.27 22.72 39.15
C ASP A 131 -13.29 23.79 38.62
N GLN A 132 -12.08 23.88 39.18
CA GLN A 132 -11.00 24.73 38.68
C GLN A 132 -10.38 24.17 37.39
N GLU A 133 -10.17 22.85 37.30
CA GLU A 133 -9.66 22.19 36.08
C GLU A 133 -10.64 22.35 34.90
N ILE A 134 -11.95 22.33 35.17
CA ILE A 134 -13.01 22.65 34.20
C ILE A 134 -12.95 24.10 33.76
N ALA A 135 -12.89 25.05 34.70
CA ALA A 135 -12.84 26.48 34.37
C ALA A 135 -11.60 26.83 33.51
N GLU A 136 -10.43 26.31 33.86
CA GLU A 136 -9.19 26.50 33.10
C GLU A 136 -9.27 25.91 31.69
N TYR A 137 -9.92 24.75 31.54
CA TYR A 137 -10.16 24.16 30.22
C TYR A 137 -11.17 24.96 29.39
N GLU A 138 -12.25 25.45 29.99
CA GLU A 138 -13.25 26.29 29.30
C GLU A 138 -12.66 27.63 28.84
N GLU A 139 -11.79 28.23 29.65
CA GLU A 139 -11.02 29.43 29.30
C GLU A 139 -10.06 29.15 28.12
N ALA A 140 -9.22 28.11 28.23
CA ALA A 140 -8.31 27.70 27.16
C ALA A 140 -9.05 27.31 25.86
N ALA A 141 -10.22 26.67 25.97
CA ALA A 141 -11.07 26.35 24.82
C ALA A 141 -11.64 27.62 24.16
N SER A 142 -11.99 28.63 24.95
CA SER A 142 -12.47 29.93 24.45
C SER A 142 -11.37 30.70 23.71
N GLU A 143 -10.16 30.74 24.27
CA GLU A 143 -8.99 31.35 23.61
C GLU A 143 -8.65 30.63 22.29
N MET A 144 -8.69 29.30 22.29
CA MET A 144 -8.43 28.51 21.08
C MET A 144 -9.50 28.75 20.00
N LEU A 145 -10.76 28.93 20.38
CA LEU A 145 -11.83 29.28 19.44
C LEU A 145 -11.60 30.64 18.78
N GLU A 146 -11.15 31.65 19.53
CA GLU A 146 -10.80 32.97 19.01
C GLU A 146 -9.57 32.92 18.09
N ARG A 147 -8.57 32.11 18.45
CA ARG A 147 -7.39 31.86 17.62
C ARG A 147 -7.75 31.17 16.30
N MET A 148 -8.65 30.18 16.35
CA MET A 148 -9.20 29.53 15.15
C MET A 148 -10.03 30.50 14.30
N GLU A 149 -10.80 31.42 14.89
CA GLU A 149 -11.52 32.46 14.14
C GLU A 149 -10.56 33.40 13.41
N THR A 150 -9.50 33.85 14.09
CA THR A 150 -8.45 34.67 13.48
C THR A 150 -7.78 33.93 12.32
N MET A 151 -7.51 32.64 12.49
CA MET A 151 -6.98 31.77 11.42
C MET A 151 -7.95 31.65 10.23
N LEU A 152 -9.26 31.54 10.46
CA LEU A 152 -10.23 31.53 9.34
C LEU A 152 -10.20 32.85 8.57
N VAL A 153 -10.01 33.98 9.25
CA VAL A 153 -9.85 35.29 8.60
C VAL A 153 -8.57 35.33 7.76
N THR A 154 -7.45 34.80 8.26
CA THR A 154 -6.19 34.74 7.50
C THR A 154 -6.32 33.80 6.30
N ILE A 155 -6.85 32.58 6.47
CA ILE A 155 -7.12 31.61 5.39
C ILE A 155 -7.94 32.26 4.26
N ASN A 156 -9.03 32.96 4.59
CA ASN A 156 -9.84 33.65 3.59
C ASN A 156 -9.10 34.81 2.92
N GLY A 157 -8.19 35.47 3.65
CA GLY A 157 -7.31 36.53 3.16
C GLY A 157 -6.22 36.04 2.19
N VAL A 158 -5.76 34.79 2.30
CA VAL A 158 -4.72 34.19 1.44
C VAL A 158 -5.12 34.22 -0.05
N SER A 159 -6.42 34.14 -0.35
CA SER A 159 -6.95 34.25 -1.72
C SER A 159 -6.62 35.58 -2.44
N LYS A 160 -6.13 36.60 -1.72
CA LYS A 160 -5.71 37.90 -2.27
C LYS A 160 -4.23 37.95 -2.67
N GLU A 161 -3.40 37.05 -2.15
CA GLU A 161 -1.99 36.94 -2.54
C GLU A 161 -1.92 36.50 -4.00
N LYS A 162 -1.01 37.06 -4.80
CA LYS A 162 -1.00 36.82 -6.26
C LYS A 162 -0.21 35.58 -6.65
N ASP A 163 0.69 35.17 -5.78
CA ASP A 163 1.60 34.04 -5.98
C ASP A 163 1.04 32.75 -5.33
N PRO A 164 0.69 31.72 -6.13
CA PRO A 164 0.20 30.44 -5.63
C PRO A 164 1.14 29.72 -4.66
N CYS A 165 2.47 29.80 -4.86
CA CYS A 165 3.44 29.16 -3.98
C CYS A 165 3.41 29.80 -2.59
N ARG A 166 3.38 31.14 -2.56
CA ARG A 166 3.27 31.91 -1.32
C ARG A 166 1.96 31.68 -0.59
N ARG A 167 0.85 31.44 -1.33
CA ARG A 167 -0.43 31.04 -0.72
C ARG A 167 -0.30 29.73 0.05
N LEU A 168 0.39 28.74 -0.52
CA LEU A 168 0.63 27.46 0.15
C LEU A 168 1.53 27.60 1.37
N GLU A 169 2.62 28.36 1.25
CA GLU A 169 3.54 28.61 2.37
C GLU A 169 2.84 29.23 3.58
N ILE A 170 1.98 30.24 3.36
CA ILE A 170 1.21 30.88 4.43
C ILE A 170 0.23 29.89 5.06
N LEU A 171 -0.50 29.10 4.25
CA LEU A 171 -1.47 28.11 4.77
C LEU A 171 -0.78 27.00 5.57
N GLU A 172 0.41 26.56 5.14
CA GLU A 172 1.19 25.54 5.83
C GLU A 172 1.83 26.08 7.12
N SER A 173 2.40 27.29 7.10
CA SER A 173 2.99 27.89 8.30
C SER A 173 1.96 28.12 9.39
N GLU A 174 0.80 28.68 9.03
CA GLU A 174 -0.26 28.99 9.99
C GLU A 174 -0.94 27.71 10.53
N LEU A 175 -1.16 26.70 9.67
CA LEU A 175 -1.70 25.42 10.12
C LEU A 175 -0.73 24.67 11.03
N SER A 176 0.58 24.74 10.74
CA SER A 176 1.61 24.06 11.54
C SER A 176 1.71 24.60 12.97
N GLN A 177 1.41 25.88 13.18
CA GLN A 177 1.41 26.51 14.50
C GLN A 177 0.15 26.19 15.30
N LEU A 178 -0.99 25.97 14.63
CA LEU A 178 -2.29 25.79 15.29
C LEU A 178 -2.62 24.31 15.57
N ALA A 179 -2.21 23.39 14.69
CA ALA A 179 -2.61 21.99 14.76
C ALA A 179 -2.16 21.25 16.04
N PRO A 180 -0.91 21.39 16.53
CA PRO A 180 -0.47 20.70 17.74
C PRO A 180 -1.23 21.16 18.99
N ASP A 181 -1.48 22.46 19.11
CA ASP A 181 -2.17 23.06 20.24
C ASP A 181 -3.66 22.66 20.24
N ALA A 182 -4.31 22.67 19.07
CA ALA A 182 -5.68 22.22 18.91
C ALA A 182 -5.86 20.74 19.25
N ALA A 183 -4.96 19.87 18.78
CA ALA A 183 -5.00 18.44 19.06
C ALA A 183 -4.80 18.15 20.56
N THR A 184 -3.81 18.81 21.18
CA THR A 184 -3.54 18.68 22.61
C THR A 184 -4.73 19.12 23.46
N LEU A 185 -5.35 20.25 23.10
CA LEU A 185 -6.49 20.79 23.83
C LEU A 185 -7.74 19.90 23.67
N ILE A 186 -8.02 19.40 22.47
CA ILE A 186 -9.13 18.46 22.23
C ILE A 186 -8.94 17.18 23.05
N SER A 187 -7.72 16.63 23.07
CA SER A 187 -7.37 15.43 23.86
C SER A 187 -7.46 15.67 25.37
N ARG A 188 -7.02 16.83 25.86
CA ARG A 188 -7.20 17.23 27.27
C ARG A 188 -8.70 17.31 27.60
N GLY A 189 -9.51 17.84 26.69
CA GLY A 189 -10.96 17.87 26.82
C GLY A 189 -11.59 16.48 26.90
N ASP A 190 -11.08 15.51 26.14
CA ASP A 190 -11.58 14.12 26.17
C ASP A 190 -11.34 13.45 27.52
N GLY A 191 -10.12 13.58 28.03
CA GLY A 191 -9.78 13.09 29.37
C GLY A 191 -10.59 13.77 30.46
N LEU A 192 -10.81 15.09 30.35
CA LEU A 192 -11.57 15.85 31.34
C LEU A 192 -13.07 15.48 31.32
N VAL A 193 -13.68 15.33 30.14
CA VAL A 193 -15.08 14.89 30.02
C VAL A 193 -15.26 13.49 30.61
N LEU A 194 -14.32 12.56 30.37
CA LEU A 194 -14.35 11.22 30.98
C LEU A 194 -14.23 11.29 32.52
N LYS A 195 -13.26 12.07 33.03
CA LYS A 195 -13.04 12.26 34.48
C LYS A 195 -14.26 12.86 35.18
N VAL A 196 -14.86 13.90 34.58
CA VAL A 196 -16.06 14.58 35.11
C VAL A 196 -17.29 13.68 35.00
N HIS A 197 -17.40 12.85 33.96
CA HIS A 197 -18.54 11.93 33.81
C HIS A 197 -18.61 10.90 34.96
N CYS A 198 -17.47 10.48 35.50
CA CYS A 198 -17.40 9.57 36.64
C CYS A 198 -17.86 10.20 37.97
N GLN A 199 -17.93 11.53 38.07
CA GLN A 199 -18.25 12.25 39.31
C GLN A 199 -19.56 13.06 39.23
N MET A 200 -19.78 13.74 38.10
CA MET A 200 -20.89 14.65 37.85
C MET A 200 -21.36 14.52 36.38
N PRO A 201 -22.24 13.55 36.06
CA PRO A 201 -22.63 13.27 34.68
C PRO A 201 -23.32 14.46 33.98
N GLU A 202 -24.14 15.25 34.70
CA GLU A 202 -24.80 16.42 34.11
C GLU A 202 -23.81 17.53 33.73
N LYS A 203 -22.78 17.78 34.56
CA LYS A 203 -21.72 18.74 34.23
C LYS A 203 -20.85 18.25 33.07
N ALA A 204 -20.60 16.94 32.96
CA ALA A 204 -19.84 16.37 31.83
C ALA A 204 -20.56 16.55 30.49
N ILE A 205 -21.89 16.39 30.47
CA ILE A 205 -22.71 16.63 29.28
C ILE A 205 -22.66 18.11 28.89
N ALA A 206 -22.77 19.02 29.86
CA ALA A 206 -22.68 20.46 29.62
C ALA A 206 -21.29 20.86 29.07
N LEU A 207 -20.20 20.35 29.64
CA LEU A 207 -18.83 20.60 29.19
C LEU A 207 -18.57 20.07 27.77
N LYS A 208 -19.06 18.86 27.49
CA LYS A 208 -18.98 18.25 26.16
C LYS A 208 -19.71 19.09 25.11
N SER A 209 -20.93 19.54 25.42
CA SER A 209 -21.76 20.31 24.48
C SER A 209 -21.26 21.75 24.30
N THR A 210 -20.88 22.41 25.39
CA THR A 210 -20.63 23.87 25.41
C THR A 210 -19.23 24.22 24.93
N SER A 211 -18.24 23.36 25.18
CA SER A 211 -16.83 23.66 24.91
C SER A 211 -16.24 22.65 23.92
N GLN A 212 -16.35 21.35 24.21
CA GLN A 212 -15.65 20.34 23.41
C GLN A 212 -16.21 20.14 22.00
N ASN A 213 -17.53 20.05 21.85
CA ASN A 213 -18.17 19.92 20.54
C ASN A 213 -17.96 21.17 19.68
N LYS A 214 -17.99 22.37 20.29
CA LYS A 214 -17.71 23.63 19.58
C LYS A 214 -16.27 23.68 19.09
N LEU A 215 -15.31 23.28 19.93
CA LEU A 215 -13.89 23.23 19.56
C LEU A 215 -13.66 22.26 18.39
N ARG A 216 -14.27 21.07 18.42
CA ARG A 216 -14.21 20.11 17.30
C ARG A 216 -14.84 20.63 16.02
N ALA A 217 -16.03 21.23 16.12
CA ALA A 217 -16.70 21.80 14.95
C ALA A 217 -15.88 22.94 14.33
N LYS A 218 -15.27 23.79 15.16
CA LYS A 218 -14.41 24.88 14.70
C LYS A 218 -13.11 24.37 14.08
N TRP A 219 -12.49 23.37 14.70
CA TRP A 219 -11.30 22.71 14.15
C TRP A 219 -11.60 22.06 12.79
N ALA A 220 -12.73 21.36 12.66
CA ALA A 220 -13.17 20.79 11.39
C ALA A 220 -13.40 21.88 10.33
N GLN A 221 -13.96 23.03 10.70
CA GLN A 221 -14.13 24.17 9.81
C GLN A 221 -12.77 24.73 9.34
N VAL A 222 -11.79 24.90 10.24
CA VAL A 222 -10.44 25.37 9.92
C VAL A 222 -9.75 24.41 8.96
N MET A 223 -9.81 23.11 9.22
CA MET A 223 -9.25 22.09 8.34
C MET A 223 -9.91 22.14 6.95
N GLN A 224 -11.24 22.13 6.89
CA GLN A 224 -11.99 22.17 5.63
C GLN A 224 -11.66 23.42 4.79
N GLN A 225 -11.59 24.60 5.42
CA GLN A 225 -11.26 25.85 4.71
C GLN A 225 -9.79 25.89 4.29
N THR A 226 -8.88 25.38 5.13
CA THR A 226 -7.45 25.27 4.79
C THR A 226 -7.24 24.34 3.59
N ASP A 227 -7.88 23.18 3.59
CA ASP A 227 -7.78 22.20 2.50
C ASP A 227 -8.39 22.74 1.21
N ALA A 228 -9.52 23.45 1.28
CA ALA A 228 -10.12 24.10 0.11
C ALA A 228 -9.18 25.18 -0.48
N GLN A 229 -8.59 26.04 0.35
CA GLN A 229 -7.65 27.06 -0.13
C GLN A 229 -6.33 26.46 -0.63
N LYS A 230 -5.84 25.37 -0.02
CA LYS A 230 -4.68 24.62 -0.53
C LYS A 230 -4.97 24.02 -1.91
N ALA A 231 -6.15 23.42 -2.11
CA ALA A 231 -6.55 22.87 -3.40
C ALA A 231 -6.61 23.96 -4.49
N ASP A 232 -7.16 25.13 -4.18
CA ASP A 232 -7.20 26.28 -5.10
C ASP A 232 -5.80 26.79 -5.44
N ALA A 233 -4.91 26.88 -4.44
CA ALA A 233 -3.52 27.30 -4.65
C ALA A 233 -2.71 26.28 -5.48
N GLN A 234 -2.87 24.98 -5.23
CA GLN A 234 -2.26 23.92 -6.04
C GLN A 234 -2.77 23.93 -7.49
N ARG A 235 -4.09 24.10 -7.68
CA ARG A 235 -4.66 24.24 -9.02
C ARG A 235 -4.08 25.45 -9.74
N ALA A 236 -3.93 26.57 -9.04
CA ALA A 236 -3.33 27.78 -9.60
C ALA A 236 -1.86 27.55 -10.01
N ASP A 237 -1.06 26.85 -9.20
CA ASP A 237 0.33 26.51 -9.50
C ASP A 237 0.48 25.60 -10.74
N LEU A 238 -0.38 24.57 -10.85
CA LEU A 238 -0.42 23.69 -12.01
C LEU A 238 -0.76 24.47 -13.29
N LEU A 239 -1.78 25.33 -13.24
CA LEU A 239 -2.18 26.19 -14.37
C LEU A 239 -1.08 27.20 -14.74
N LEU A 240 -0.35 27.71 -13.76
CA LEU A 240 0.76 28.65 -13.96
C LEU A 240 1.95 27.94 -14.64
N THR A 241 2.24 26.71 -14.26
CA THR A 241 3.23 25.85 -14.93
C THR A 241 2.80 25.53 -16.37
N GLU A 242 1.53 25.17 -16.60
CA GLU A 242 0.98 24.97 -17.95
C GLU A 242 1.10 26.25 -18.79
N TYR A 243 0.75 27.40 -18.22
CA TYR A 243 0.85 28.71 -18.86
C TYR A 243 2.29 29.01 -19.31
N HIS A 244 3.28 28.84 -18.43
CA HIS A 244 4.69 29.05 -18.80
C HIS A 244 5.18 28.10 -19.89
N ASN A 245 4.79 26.82 -19.82
CA ASN A 245 5.13 25.84 -20.85
C ASN A 245 4.52 26.19 -22.21
N LEU A 246 3.25 26.61 -22.23
CA LEU A 246 2.56 27.05 -23.43
C LEU A 246 3.22 28.30 -24.02
N ILE A 247 3.60 29.28 -23.19
CA ILE A 247 4.32 30.48 -23.65
C ILE A 247 5.64 30.11 -24.34
N THR A 248 6.47 29.28 -23.71
CA THR A 248 7.75 28.86 -24.29
C THR A 248 7.53 28.10 -25.60
N ASN A 249 6.56 27.19 -25.64
CA ASN A 249 6.25 26.41 -26.83
C ASN A 249 5.75 27.28 -27.99
N ILE A 250 4.83 28.21 -27.70
CA ILE A 250 4.27 29.12 -28.70
C ILE A 250 5.35 30.06 -29.21
N ASN A 251 6.21 30.62 -28.35
CA ASN A 251 7.34 31.47 -28.77
C ASN A 251 8.31 30.72 -29.71
N LEU A 252 8.63 29.45 -29.40
CA LEU A 252 9.46 28.62 -30.27
C LEU A 252 8.78 28.35 -31.62
N LYS A 253 7.47 28.02 -31.61
CA LYS A 253 6.68 27.83 -32.84
C LYS A 253 6.61 29.11 -33.67
N ILE A 254 6.33 30.27 -33.06
CA ILE A 254 6.31 31.57 -33.75
C ILE A 254 7.67 31.87 -34.39
N THR A 255 8.77 31.60 -33.69
CA THR A 255 10.13 31.83 -34.21
C THR A 255 10.43 30.90 -35.40
N ASN A 256 10.10 29.62 -35.27
CA ASN A 256 10.30 28.62 -36.33
C ASN A 256 9.44 28.93 -37.57
N ILE A 257 8.16 29.25 -37.38
CA ILE A 257 7.26 29.65 -38.46
C ILE A 257 7.81 30.90 -39.17
N ASN A 258 8.26 31.93 -38.45
CA ASN A 258 8.85 33.12 -39.08
C ASN A 258 10.14 32.80 -39.86
N LEU A 259 10.99 31.89 -39.35
CA LEU A 259 12.21 31.46 -40.04
C LEU A 259 11.89 30.69 -41.32
N LYS A 260 11.01 29.69 -41.24
CA LYS A 260 10.55 28.89 -42.39
C LYS A 260 9.86 29.78 -43.42
N LEU A 261 9.04 30.74 -42.99
CA LEU A 261 8.38 31.72 -43.86
C LEU A 261 9.39 32.61 -44.60
N GLY A 262 10.52 32.97 -43.97
CA GLY A 262 11.61 33.70 -44.62
C GLY A 262 12.44 32.86 -45.59
N GLN A 263 12.45 31.54 -45.43
CA GLN A 263 13.20 30.58 -46.25
C GLN A 263 12.37 29.97 -47.39
N THR A 264 11.04 30.08 -47.34
CA THR A 264 10.13 29.63 -48.39
C THR A 264 10.21 30.55 -49.61
N ASN A 265 11.07 30.22 -50.55
CA ASN A 265 11.20 30.90 -51.84
C ASN A 265 10.07 30.49 -52.83
N ASN A 266 8.80 30.62 -52.42
CA ASN A 266 7.60 30.16 -53.15
C ASN A 266 7.50 28.64 -53.40
N ASP A 267 8.12 27.82 -52.54
CA ASP A 267 7.95 26.36 -52.55
C ASP A 267 6.59 25.97 -51.94
N GLU A 268 5.66 25.53 -52.78
CA GLU A 268 4.25 25.21 -52.44
C GLU A 268 4.16 24.13 -51.34
N ALA A 269 5.06 23.15 -51.33
CA ALA A 269 5.06 22.07 -50.33
C ALA A 269 5.49 22.57 -48.94
N LYS A 270 6.51 23.44 -48.90
CA LYS A 270 6.99 24.04 -47.65
C LYS A 270 6.00 25.09 -47.10
N LEU A 271 5.28 25.79 -47.97
CA LEU A 271 4.22 26.71 -47.56
C LEU A 271 3.06 25.95 -46.89
N GLN A 272 2.69 24.77 -47.39
CA GLN A 272 1.66 23.92 -46.80
C GLN A 272 2.06 23.38 -45.41
N GLU A 273 3.33 23.01 -45.23
CA GLU A 273 3.88 22.61 -43.92
C GLU A 273 3.79 23.77 -42.92
N VAL A 274 4.20 24.96 -43.34
CA VAL A 274 4.14 26.20 -42.54
C VAL A 274 2.70 26.59 -42.18
N MET A 275 1.73 26.36 -43.06
CA MET A 275 0.30 26.57 -42.78
C MET A 275 -0.24 25.59 -41.73
N SER A 276 0.12 24.31 -41.81
CA SER A 276 -0.28 23.31 -40.81
C SER A 276 0.34 23.60 -39.42
N GLU A 277 1.60 24.03 -39.39
CA GLU A 277 2.27 24.45 -38.15
C GLU A 277 1.63 25.72 -37.54
N TYR A 278 1.17 26.66 -38.37
CA TYR A 278 0.43 27.84 -37.94
C TYR A 278 -0.93 27.48 -37.32
N GLU A 279 -1.70 26.55 -37.92
CA GLU A 279 -2.97 26.07 -37.36
C GLU A 279 -2.78 25.36 -36.00
N ALA A 280 -1.74 24.53 -35.88
CA ALA A 280 -1.37 23.92 -34.61
C ALA A 280 -0.96 24.98 -33.55
N CYS A 281 -0.33 26.08 -33.99
CA CYS A 281 0.01 27.21 -33.13
C CYS A 281 -1.26 27.99 -32.70
N GLU A 282 -2.25 28.14 -33.58
CA GLU A 282 -3.55 28.77 -33.29
C GLU A 282 -4.33 28.01 -32.21
N HIS A 283 -4.37 26.68 -32.28
CA HIS A 283 -4.95 25.85 -31.23
C HIS A 283 -4.19 25.97 -29.89
N SER A 284 -2.86 26.03 -29.94
CA SER A 284 -2.03 26.22 -28.75
C SER A 284 -2.29 27.59 -28.11
N MET A 285 -2.48 28.63 -28.93
CA MET A 285 -2.82 29.98 -28.48
C MET A 285 -4.23 30.06 -27.88
N ALA A 286 -5.22 29.36 -28.46
CA ALA A 286 -6.55 29.25 -27.89
C ALA A 286 -6.51 28.62 -26.48
N ARG A 287 -5.73 27.54 -26.31
CA ARG A 287 -5.51 26.93 -25.00
C ARG A 287 -4.84 27.89 -24.01
N LEU A 288 -3.86 28.68 -24.46
CA LEU A 288 -3.24 29.70 -23.61
C LEU A 288 -4.26 30.75 -23.13
N PHE A 289 -5.20 31.17 -23.98
CA PHE A 289 -6.27 32.09 -23.57
C PHE A 289 -7.20 31.47 -22.52
N ASP A 290 -7.57 30.20 -22.66
CA ASP A 290 -8.36 29.48 -21.66
C ASP A 290 -7.63 29.40 -20.32
N VAL A 291 -6.34 29.01 -20.32
CA VAL A 291 -5.52 28.95 -19.10
C VAL A 291 -5.35 30.33 -18.46
N THR A 292 -5.18 31.37 -19.28
CA THR A 292 -5.10 32.76 -18.80
C THR A 292 -6.41 33.18 -18.12
N ARG A 293 -7.57 32.84 -18.70
CA ARG A 293 -8.88 33.10 -18.09
C ARG A 293 -9.02 32.37 -16.75
N ASP A 294 -8.64 31.10 -16.71
CA ASP A 294 -8.74 30.30 -15.48
C ASP A 294 -7.81 30.84 -14.37
N LEU A 295 -6.60 31.29 -14.72
CA LEU A 295 -5.68 31.97 -13.80
C LEU A 295 -6.22 33.32 -13.29
N THR A 296 -6.88 34.11 -14.15
CA THR A 296 -7.54 35.35 -13.71
C THR A 296 -8.71 35.07 -12.76
N GLY A 297 -9.46 33.99 -12.96
CA GLY A 297 -10.49 33.52 -12.05
C GLY A 297 -9.93 33.16 -10.66
N LEU A 298 -8.71 32.64 -10.61
CA LEU A 298 -7.96 32.33 -9.39
C LEU A 298 -7.13 33.52 -8.85
N LYS A 299 -7.34 34.74 -9.40
CA LYS A 299 -6.66 35.98 -8.99
C LYS A 299 -5.13 35.94 -9.11
N VAL A 300 -4.60 35.16 -10.04
CA VAL A 300 -3.16 35.11 -10.37
C VAL A 300 -2.87 36.14 -11.46
N VAL A 301 -1.78 36.88 -11.33
CA VAL A 301 -1.34 37.85 -12.36
C VAL A 301 -0.48 37.14 -13.40
N THR A 302 -0.85 37.30 -14.67
CA THR A 302 -0.09 36.79 -15.81
C THR A 302 0.31 37.95 -16.71
N ASP A 303 1.60 38.06 -17.03
CA ASP A 303 2.12 39.05 -17.98
C ASP A 303 2.28 38.39 -19.35
N SER A 304 1.31 38.58 -20.25
CA SER A 304 1.30 38.00 -21.61
C SER A 304 1.25 39.03 -22.74
N LYS A 305 1.61 40.29 -22.47
CA LYS A 305 1.43 41.38 -23.46
C LYS A 305 2.35 41.24 -24.67
N GLU A 306 3.58 40.77 -24.46
CA GLU A 306 4.58 40.60 -25.52
C GLU A 306 4.25 39.44 -26.46
N LEU A 307 3.81 38.30 -25.90
CA LEU A 307 3.38 37.15 -26.68
C LEU A 307 2.13 37.45 -27.50
N ALA A 308 1.15 38.17 -26.93
CA ALA A 308 -0.03 38.60 -27.65
C ALA A 308 0.30 39.51 -28.84
N ALA A 309 1.29 40.41 -28.68
CA ALA A 309 1.79 41.24 -29.78
C ALA A 309 2.52 40.41 -30.84
N ALA A 310 3.36 39.45 -30.45
CA ALA A 310 4.08 38.56 -31.35
C ALA A 310 3.13 37.66 -32.15
N TRP A 311 2.10 37.11 -31.50
CA TRP A 311 1.04 36.35 -32.16
C TRP A 311 0.26 37.19 -33.16
N LYS A 312 -0.10 38.43 -32.79
CA LYS A 312 -0.80 39.36 -33.69
C LYS A 312 0.03 39.66 -34.94
N ALA A 313 1.31 39.97 -34.77
CA ALA A 313 2.22 40.20 -35.88
C ALA A 313 2.38 38.97 -36.80
N LEU A 314 2.37 37.75 -36.24
CA LEU A 314 2.37 36.52 -37.03
C LEU A 314 1.05 36.32 -37.78
N SER A 315 -0.08 36.50 -37.10
CA SER A 315 -1.42 36.40 -37.68
C SER A 315 -1.62 37.37 -38.85
N ASP A 316 -1.13 38.61 -38.73
CA ASP A 316 -1.22 39.61 -39.80
C ASP A 316 -0.43 39.19 -41.05
N LYS A 317 0.69 38.46 -40.91
CA LYS A 317 1.44 37.89 -42.04
C LYS A 317 0.71 36.72 -42.72
N PHE A 318 -0.09 35.96 -41.97
CA PHE A 318 -0.84 34.80 -42.48
C PHE A 318 -2.23 35.15 -43.04
N GLN A 319 -2.80 36.29 -42.65
CA GLN A 319 -4.09 36.76 -43.15
C GLN A 319 -4.15 36.94 -44.69
N PRO A 320 -3.15 37.52 -45.39
CA PRO A 320 -3.14 37.60 -46.86
C PRO A 320 -2.93 36.23 -47.52
N LEU A 321 -2.17 35.32 -46.90
CA LEU A 321 -1.99 33.95 -47.38
C LEU A 321 -3.30 33.15 -47.31
N ARG A 322 -4.09 33.32 -46.23
CA ARG A 322 -5.45 32.77 -46.10
C ARG A 322 -6.45 33.35 -47.09
N LYS A 323 -6.28 34.59 -47.54
CA LYS A 323 -7.21 35.30 -48.46
C LYS A 323 -6.88 35.11 -49.94
N ASN A 324 -5.79 34.41 -50.27
CA ASN A 324 -5.36 34.23 -51.65
C ASN A 324 -6.28 33.22 -52.38
N PRO A 325 -7.07 33.62 -53.40
CA PRO A 325 -8.09 32.75 -54.00
C PRO A 325 -7.53 31.48 -54.65
N SER A 326 -6.28 31.51 -55.11
CA SER A 326 -5.58 30.36 -55.72
C SER A 326 -5.17 29.27 -54.72
N LEU A 327 -5.07 29.60 -53.43
CA LEU A 327 -4.80 28.63 -52.36
C LEU A 327 -6.09 28.17 -51.67
N ILE A 328 -7.16 28.98 -51.63
CA ILE A 328 -8.46 28.57 -51.08
C ILE A 328 -9.16 27.56 -52.01
N ASP A 329 -9.12 27.80 -53.33
CA ASP A 329 -9.74 26.91 -54.31
C ASP A 329 -9.01 25.56 -54.40
N ARG A 330 -7.72 25.53 -54.03
CA ARG A 330 -6.93 24.30 -53.95
C ARG A 330 -6.96 23.65 -52.56
N THR A 331 -7.04 24.40 -51.47
CA THR A 331 -7.15 23.84 -50.10
C THR A 331 -8.52 23.21 -49.86
N THR A 332 -9.59 23.85 -50.34
CA THR A 332 -10.95 23.25 -50.31
C THR A 332 -11.07 22.10 -51.32
N ALA A 333 -10.39 22.19 -52.47
CA ALA A 333 -10.27 21.06 -53.40
C ALA A 333 -9.30 19.96 -52.92
N ILE A 334 -8.42 20.17 -51.95
CA ILE A 334 -7.57 19.11 -51.35
C ILE A 334 -8.36 18.35 -50.27
N PHE A 335 -9.27 19.02 -49.56
CA PHE A 335 -10.16 18.34 -48.61
C PHE A 335 -11.27 17.53 -49.29
N ASP A 336 -11.63 17.82 -50.55
CA ASP A 336 -12.66 17.08 -51.29
C ASP A 336 -12.20 16.35 -52.56
N LYS A 337 -10.97 16.58 -53.07
CA LYS A 337 -10.38 15.72 -54.10
C LYS A 337 -9.77 14.50 -53.42
N ASP A 338 -10.69 13.65 -53.00
CA ASP A 338 -10.51 12.28 -52.60
C ASP A 338 -9.54 11.58 -53.57
N MET A 339 -8.25 11.46 -53.20
CA MET A 339 -7.30 10.56 -53.88
C MET A 339 -7.72 9.07 -53.81
N MET A 340 -8.93 8.78 -53.32
CA MET A 340 -9.55 7.46 -53.15
C MET A 340 -10.67 7.20 -54.16
N ASP A 341 -10.78 7.96 -55.25
CA ASP A 341 -11.88 7.80 -56.20
C ASP A 341 -11.63 6.71 -57.27
N SER A 342 -10.39 6.21 -57.38
CA SER A 342 -10.02 5.04 -58.15
C SER A 342 -10.13 3.77 -57.30
N PRO A 343 -10.75 2.68 -57.80
CA PRO A 343 -10.82 1.41 -57.09
C PRO A 343 -9.46 0.83 -56.68
N ALA A 344 -8.39 1.08 -57.45
CA ALA A 344 -7.04 0.61 -57.14
C ALA A 344 -6.44 1.34 -55.93
N ASP A 345 -6.55 2.67 -55.89
CA ASP A 345 -6.04 3.50 -54.79
C ASP A 345 -6.80 3.23 -53.49
N TYR A 346 -8.13 2.99 -53.59
CA TYR A 346 -8.95 2.56 -52.47
C TYR A 346 -8.47 1.24 -51.88
N VAL A 347 -8.23 0.22 -52.71
CA VAL A 347 -7.71 -1.08 -52.24
C VAL A 347 -6.31 -0.95 -51.63
N ALA A 348 -5.43 -0.11 -52.21
CA ALA A 348 -4.12 0.16 -51.64
C ALA A 348 -4.21 0.80 -50.24
N HIS A 349 -5.13 1.75 -50.04
CA HIS A 349 -5.39 2.33 -48.72
C HIS A 349 -5.97 1.33 -47.73
N VAL A 350 -6.93 0.49 -48.16
CA VAL A 350 -7.48 -0.60 -47.33
C VAL A 350 -6.36 -1.53 -46.85
N ASN A 351 -5.45 -1.91 -47.74
CA ASN A 351 -4.29 -2.73 -47.38
C ASN A 351 -3.31 -2.00 -46.45
N LYS A 352 -3.13 -0.68 -46.61
CA LYS A 352 -2.29 0.12 -45.71
C LYS A 352 -2.87 0.18 -44.29
N VAL A 353 -4.18 0.39 -44.14
CA VAL A 353 -4.86 0.37 -42.84
C VAL A 353 -4.79 -1.03 -42.23
N ARG A 354 -4.99 -2.08 -43.03
CA ARG A 354 -4.83 -3.47 -42.61
C ARG A 354 -3.43 -3.80 -42.10
N GLU A 355 -2.38 -3.35 -42.79
CA GLU A 355 -1.00 -3.55 -42.32
C GLU A 355 -0.74 -2.80 -40.99
N ALA A 356 -1.34 -1.62 -40.81
CA ALA A 356 -1.27 -0.90 -39.55
C ALA A 356 -2.00 -1.66 -38.41
N VAL A 357 -3.18 -2.24 -38.69
CA VAL A 357 -3.90 -3.12 -37.75
C VAL A 357 -3.04 -4.33 -37.40
N SER A 358 -2.48 -5.03 -38.38
CA SER A 358 -1.58 -6.17 -38.19
C SER A 358 -0.32 -5.79 -37.38
N THR A 359 0.21 -4.58 -37.55
CA THR A 359 1.34 -4.07 -36.77
C THR A 359 0.95 -3.82 -35.31
N VAL A 360 -0.22 -3.24 -35.06
CA VAL A 360 -0.75 -3.06 -33.69
C VAL A 360 -1.05 -4.41 -33.04
N ALA A 361 -1.64 -5.35 -33.77
CA ALA A 361 -1.93 -6.70 -33.30
C ALA A 361 -0.67 -7.45 -32.83
N ARG A 362 0.45 -7.29 -33.56
CA ARG A 362 1.74 -7.88 -33.16
C ARG A 362 2.26 -7.37 -31.82
N LYS A 363 1.99 -6.11 -31.47
CA LYS A 363 2.43 -5.52 -30.19
C LYS A 363 1.82 -6.20 -28.96
N ILE A 364 0.61 -6.76 -29.08
CA ILE A 364 -0.03 -7.52 -27.99
C ILE A 364 0.83 -8.73 -27.58
N LYS A 365 1.64 -9.27 -28.51
CA LYS A 365 2.52 -10.43 -28.29
C LYS A 365 3.98 -10.05 -27.99
N GLN A 366 4.30 -8.76 -27.89
CA GLN A 366 5.66 -8.27 -27.62
C GLN A 366 5.83 -7.91 -26.14
N PRO A 367 7.05 -7.96 -25.59
CA PRO A 367 7.32 -7.43 -24.25
C PRO A 367 6.87 -5.96 -24.15
N PRO A 368 6.26 -5.54 -23.02
CA PRO A 368 6.09 -6.27 -21.75
C PRO A 368 4.86 -7.20 -21.70
N LEU A 369 4.08 -7.34 -22.77
CA LEU A 369 2.85 -8.15 -22.80
C LEU A 369 3.06 -9.63 -23.13
N SER A 370 4.29 -9.97 -23.55
CA SER A 370 4.69 -11.34 -23.93
C SER A 370 4.71 -12.33 -22.76
N THR A 371 4.74 -11.84 -21.51
CA THR A 371 4.64 -12.67 -20.31
C THR A 371 3.55 -12.12 -19.38
N ASP A 372 3.10 -12.94 -18.44
CA ASP A 372 1.94 -12.61 -17.61
C ASP A 372 2.29 -11.72 -16.42
N PHE A 373 3.47 -11.90 -15.83
CA PHE A 373 3.92 -11.21 -14.61
C PHE A 373 5.16 -10.33 -14.81
N ASP A 374 5.33 -9.76 -16.00
CA ASP A 374 6.18 -8.58 -16.17
C ASP A 374 5.57 -7.37 -15.43
N PRO A 375 6.33 -6.30 -15.16
CA PRO A 375 5.85 -5.20 -14.31
C PRO A 375 4.49 -4.68 -14.77
N PHE A 376 3.47 -4.84 -13.92
CA PHE A 376 2.08 -4.58 -14.29
C PHE A 376 1.84 -3.16 -14.84
N HIS A 377 2.51 -2.14 -14.29
CA HIS A 377 2.39 -0.77 -14.78
C HIS A 377 2.83 -0.63 -16.25
N LEU A 378 3.91 -1.30 -16.67
CA LEU A 378 4.39 -1.30 -18.06
C LEU A 378 3.40 -2.04 -18.98
N GLN A 379 2.80 -3.13 -18.49
CA GLN A 379 1.77 -3.85 -19.24
C GLN A 379 0.53 -2.97 -19.46
N GLU A 380 0.08 -2.24 -18.43
CA GLU A 380 -1.07 -1.34 -18.52
C GLU A 380 -0.81 -0.17 -19.49
N GLU A 381 0.37 0.45 -19.42
CA GLU A 381 0.76 1.50 -20.36
C GLU A 381 0.81 0.99 -21.81
N ALA A 382 1.37 -0.21 -22.03
CA ALA A 382 1.42 -0.83 -23.35
C ALA A 382 0.01 -1.13 -23.89
N LEU A 383 -0.89 -1.70 -23.07
CA LEU A 383 -2.27 -1.97 -23.47
C LEU A 383 -3.06 -0.68 -23.74
N LYS A 384 -2.81 0.39 -22.96
CA LYS A 384 -3.41 1.71 -23.20
C LYS A 384 -2.95 2.30 -24.54
N ASP A 385 -1.65 2.26 -24.84
CA ASP A 385 -1.12 2.70 -26.14
C ASP A 385 -1.71 1.92 -27.31
N ILE A 386 -1.82 0.59 -27.17
CA ILE A 386 -2.45 -0.27 -28.18
C ILE A 386 -3.93 0.10 -28.35
N LYS A 387 -4.67 0.31 -27.27
CA LYS A 387 -6.08 0.73 -27.30
C LYS A 387 -6.28 2.06 -28.03
N GLU A 388 -5.45 3.05 -27.74
CA GLU A 388 -5.50 4.35 -28.41
C GLU A 388 -5.21 4.22 -29.91
N LYS A 389 -4.18 3.45 -30.28
CA LYS A 389 -3.86 3.16 -31.69
C LYS A 389 -5.01 2.43 -32.39
N LEU A 390 -5.60 1.43 -31.76
CA LEU A 390 -6.70 0.65 -32.31
C LEU A 390 -7.99 1.47 -32.45
N THR A 391 -8.23 2.41 -31.53
CA THR A 391 -9.34 3.38 -31.60
C THR A 391 -9.17 4.34 -32.78
N ARG A 392 -7.95 4.83 -33.02
CA ARG A 392 -7.65 5.64 -34.23
C ARG A 392 -7.85 4.82 -35.51
N LEU A 393 -7.39 3.57 -35.54
CA LEU A 393 -7.59 2.67 -36.68
C LEU A 393 -9.07 2.35 -36.92
N LYS A 394 -9.91 2.29 -35.88
CA LYS A 394 -11.36 2.10 -36.03
C LYS A 394 -11.99 3.21 -36.87
N VAL A 395 -11.61 4.46 -36.63
CA VAL A 395 -12.08 5.60 -37.41
C VAL A 395 -11.73 5.44 -38.89
N GLU A 396 -10.52 4.96 -39.20
CA GLU A 396 -10.11 4.70 -40.59
C GLU A 396 -10.86 3.51 -41.21
N VAL A 397 -11.09 2.43 -40.46
CA VAL A 397 -11.92 1.28 -40.90
C VAL A 397 -13.36 1.71 -41.19
N ASP A 398 -13.93 2.61 -40.38
CA ASP A 398 -15.27 3.14 -40.59
C ASP A 398 -15.35 4.03 -41.83
N LYS A 399 -14.35 4.89 -42.05
CA LYS A 399 -14.23 5.69 -43.28
C LYS A 399 -14.13 4.81 -44.53
N ILE A 400 -13.34 3.73 -44.44
CA ILE A 400 -13.24 2.72 -45.50
C ILE A 400 -14.64 2.16 -45.81
N ASP A 401 -15.38 1.71 -44.79
CA ASP A 401 -16.69 1.09 -45.01
C ASP A 401 -17.74 2.08 -45.54
N GLN A 402 -17.74 3.33 -45.06
CA GLN A 402 -18.62 4.39 -45.56
C GLN A 402 -18.39 4.65 -47.06
N LYS A 403 -17.13 4.65 -47.52
CA LYS A 403 -16.77 4.86 -48.93
C LYS A 403 -17.00 3.63 -49.81
N ARG A 404 -17.10 2.43 -49.23
CA ARG A 404 -17.20 1.15 -49.95
C ARG A 404 -18.24 1.17 -51.07
N ASN A 405 -19.47 1.57 -50.78
CA ASN A 405 -20.57 1.52 -51.75
C ASN A 405 -20.37 2.50 -52.92
N ARG A 406 -19.66 3.63 -52.70
CA ARG A 406 -19.31 4.58 -53.76
C ARG A 406 -18.30 3.97 -54.73
N ILE A 407 -17.31 3.24 -54.22
CA ILE A 407 -16.28 2.56 -55.03
C ILE A 407 -16.85 1.34 -55.76
N LEU A 408 -17.72 0.56 -55.13
CA LEU A 408 -18.38 -0.60 -55.76
C LEU A 408 -19.24 -0.23 -56.96
N ARG A 409 -19.72 1.02 -57.07
CA ARG A 409 -20.43 1.52 -58.27
C ARG A 409 -19.49 1.79 -59.45
N LYS A 410 -18.18 1.95 -59.19
CA LYS A 410 -17.17 2.31 -60.19
C LYS A 410 -16.38 1.10 -60.71
N VAL A 411 -16.53 -0.07 -60.11
CA VAL A 411 -15.76 -1.28 -60.44
C VAL A 411 -16.68 -2.49 -60.60
N HIS A 412 -16.38 -3.35 -61.57
CA HIS A 412 -17.22 -4.50 -61.94
C HIS A 412 -16.38 -5.78 -62.04
N GLY A 413 -17.05 -6.93 -62.11
CA GLY A 413 -16.39 -8.24 -62.22
C GLY A 413 -15.44 -8.54 -61.06
N GLU A 414 -14.28 -9.11 -61.35
CA GLU A 414 -13.26 -9.53 -60.37
C GLU A 414 -12.76 -8.37 -59.49
N GLY A 415 -12.62 -7.16 -60.06
CA GLY A 415 -12.22 -5.98 -59.29
C GLY A 415 -13.21 -5.63 -58.17
N ARG A 416 -14.50 -5.91 -58.38
CA ARG A 416 -15.56 -5.66 -57.37
C ARG A 416 -15.45 -6.65 -56.23
N GLU A 417 -15.22 -7.92 -56.54
CA GLU A 417 -15.00 -8.97 -55.54
C GLU A 417 -13.73 -8.70 -54.71
N ASN A 418 -12.67 -8.21 -55.36
CA ASN A 418 -11.42 -7.84 -54.69
C ASN A 418 -11.62 -6.70 -53.67
N VAL A 419 -12.39 -5.67 -54.02
CA VAL A 419 -12.75 -4.58 -53.10
C VAL A 419 -13.53 -5.10 -51.89
N VAL A 420 -14.56 -5.94 -52.12
CA VAL A 420 -15.36 -6.53 -51.03
C VAL A 420 -14.48 -7.36 -50.10
N LYS A 421 -13.65 -8.25 -50.64
CA LYS A 421 -12.74 -9.10 -49.84
C LYS A 421 -11.72 -8.26 -49.07
N ALA A 422 -11.19 -7.18 -49.64
CA ALA A 422 -10.22 -6.32 -48.97
C ALA A 422 -10.84 -5.62 -47.75
N VAL A 423 -12.04 -5.04 -47.92
CA VAL A 423 -12.75 -4.35 -46.84
C VAL A 423 -13.17 -5.34 -45.73
N GLU A 424 -13.65 -6.52 -46.11
CA GLU A 424 -14.03 -7.54 -45.13
C GLU A 424 -12.82 -8.02 -44.32
N ARG A 425 -11.66 -8.24 -44.95
CA ARG A 425 -10.44 -8.63 -44.22
C ARG A 425 -9.98 -7.58 -43.22
N VAL A 426 -9.96 -6.30 -43.57
CA VAL A 426 -9.51 -5.27 -42.62
C VAL A 426 -10.47 -5.14 -41.43
N LYS A 427 -11.77 -5.32 -41.64
CA LYS A 427 -12.77 -5.36 -40.56
C LYS A 427 -12.53 -6.55 -39.64
N GLN A 428 -12.41 -7.75 -40.20
CA GLN A 428 -12.16 -8.97 -39.44
C GLN A 428 -10.85 -8.89 -38.63
N GLU A 429 -9.75 -8.40 -39.24
CA GLU A 429 -8.48 -8.25 -38.53
C GLU A 429 -8.57 -7.21 -37.40
N TRP A 430 -9.29 -6.10 -37.61
CA TRP A 430 -9.50 -5.09 -36.58
C TRP A 430 -10.35 -5.63 -35.41
N GLU A 431 -11.46 -6.32 -35.72
CA GLU A 431 -12.33 -6.95 -34.73
C GLU A 431 -11.57 -8.00 -33.91
N MET A 432 -10.84 -8.89 -34.58
CA MET A 432 -9.99 -9.89 -33.93
C MET A 432 -8.93 -9.23 -33.03
N SER A 433 -8.29 -8.16 -33.49
CA SER A 433 -7.31 -7.41 -32.70
C SER A 433 -7.95 -6.76 -31.47
N ASN A 434 -9.18 -6.27 -31.59
CA ASN A 434 -9.92 -5.66 -30.50
C ASN A 434 -10.37 -6.70 -29.46
N THR A 435 -10.83 -7.88 -29.90
CA THR A 435 -11.11 -9.01 -29.01
C THR A 435 -9.86 -9.44 -28.25
N ASN A 436 -8.74 -9.65 -28.95
CA ASN A 436 -7.46 -10.01 -28.33
C ASN A 436 -6.99 -8.97 -27.30
N LEU A 437 -7.21 -7.68 -27.57
CA LEU A 437 -6.89 -6.60 -26.64
C LEU A 437 -7.73 -6.72 -25.36
N ASN A 438 -9.04 -6.90 -25.50
CA ASN A 438 -9.95 -7.04 -24.36
C ASN A 438 -9.65 -8.30 -23.54
N ASP A 439 -9.39 -9.43 -24.21
CA ASP A 439 -8.99 -10.68 -23.57
C ASP A 439 -7.68 -10.50 -22.79
N ARG A 440 -6.70 -9.80 -23.37
CA ARG A 440 -5.43 -9.52 -22.67
C ARG A 440 -5.61 -8.60 -21.47
N PHE A 441 -6.49 -7.60 -21.55
CA PHE A 441 -6.87 -6.77 -20.39
C PHE A 441 -7.53 -7.59 -19.28
N SER A 442 -8.49 -8.46 -19.62
CA SER A 442 -9.14 -9.34 -18.66
C SER A 442 -8.14 -10.30 -18.01
N HIS A 443 -7.23 -10.88 -18.81
CA HIS A 443 -6.17 -11.77 -18.31
C HIS A 443 -5.21 -11.05 -17.37
N LEU A 444 -4.81 -9.81 -17.70
CA LEU A 444 -3.95 -9.00 -16.83
C LEU A 444 -4.58 -8.77 -15.45
N ASN A 445 -5.88 -8.47 -15.40
CA ASN A 445 -6.59 -8.29 -14.12
C ASN A 445 -6.59 -9.57 -13.30
N LYS A 446 -6.84 -10.73 -13.92
CA LYS A 446 -6.76 -12.03 -13.24
C LYS A 446 -5.36 -12.32 -12.71
N CYS A 447 -4.32 -12.01 -13.49
CA CYS A 447 -2.93 -12.17 -13.04
C CYS A 447 -2.63 -11.27 -11.82
N LYS A 448 -3.12 -10.02 -11.82
CA LYS A 448 -3.00 -9.12 -10.65
C LYS A 448 -3.69 -9.67 -9.41
N GLU A 449 -4.91 -10.18 -9.55
CA GLU A 449 -5.66 -10.81 -8.45
C GLU A 449 -4.93 -12.03 -7.90
N GLN A 450 -4.41 -12.90 -8.79
CA GLN A 450 -3.60 -14.06 -8.40
C GLN A 450 -2.32 -13.64 -7.66
N TRP A 451 -1.62 -12.63 -8.17
CA TRP A 451 -0.41 -12.08 -7.54
C TRP A 451 -0.69 -11.53 -6.15
N GLU A 452 -1.74 -10.72 -6.02
CA GLU A 452 -2.11 -10.10 -4.75
C GLU A 452 -2.61 -11.12 -3.73
N SER A 453 -3.34 -12.14 -4.19
CA SER A 453 -3.77 -13.27 -3.34
C SER A 453 -2.56 -14.05 -2.81
N LEU A 454 -1.59 -14.40 -3.67
CA LEU A 454 -0.38 -15.08 -3.25
C LEU A 454 0.44 -14.20 -2.29
N ARG A 455 0.60 -12.92 -2.59
CA ARG A 455 1.31 -11.96 -1.73
C ARG A 455 0.71 -11.91 -0.33
N LYS A 456 -0.62 -11.77 -0.23
CA LYS A 456 -1.35 -11.78 1.06
C LYS A 456 -1.18 -13.11 1.80
N ASN A 457 -1.21 -14.24 1.10
CA ASN A 457 -1.00 -15.55 1.71
C ASN A 457 0.43 -15.72 2.23
N CYS A 458 1.43 -15.25 1.48
CA CYS A 458 2.82 -15.18 1.91
C CYS A 458 2.97 -14.32 3.16
N GLU A 459 2.37 -13.13 3.20
CA GLU A 459 2.42 -12.21 4.35
C GLU A 459 1.79 -12.83 5.61
N LYS A 460 0.58 -13.39 5.48
CA LYS A 460 -0.09 -14.08 6.59
C LYS A 460 0.73 -15.25 7.13
N PHE A 461 1.31 -16.04 6.23
CA PHE A 461 2.14 -17.17 6.61
C PHE A 461 3.49 -16.73 7.22
N ALA A 462 4.08 -15.65 6.71
CA ALA A 462 5.31 -15.07 7.24
C ALA A 462 5.12 -14.57 8.68
N ASN A 463 4.01 -13.87 8.95
CA ASN A 463 3.68 -13.39 10.29
C ASN A 463 3.45 -14.55 11.26
N TRP A 464 2.69 -15.56 10.83
CA TRP A 464 2.49 -16.77 11.61
C TRP A 464 3.82 -17.49 11.89
N LEU A 465 4.69 -17.63 10.88
CA LEU A 465 6.02 -18.21 11.05
C LEU A 465 6.86 -17.44 12.06
N SER A 466 6.86 -16.11 12.03
CA SER A 466 7.61 -15.29 13.00
C SER A 466 7.14 -15.52 14.43
N SER A 467 5.83 -15.56 14.68
CA SER A 467 5.29 -15.90 16.01
C SER A 467 5.67 -17.32 16.45
N MET A 468 5.68 -18.25 15.49
CA MET A 468 6.01 -19.64 15.74
C MET A 468 7.50 -19.86 16.04
N GLU A 469 8.37 -19.15 15.31
CA GLU A 469 9.82 -19.11 15.54
C GLU A 469 10.13 -18.50 16.92
N GLU A 470 9.41 -17.45 17.34
CA GLU A 470 9.56 -16.88 18.69
C GLU A 470 9.15 -17.90 19.77
N ALA A 471 7.97 -18.51 19.63
CA ALA A 471 7.49 -19.53 20.57
C ALA A 471 8.41 -20.76 20.64
N SER A 472 9.15 -21.06 19.56
CA SER A 472 10.11 -22.17 19.52
C SER A 472 11.38 -21.90 20.35
N LYS A 473 11.72 -20.65 20.68
CA LYS A 473 12.87 -20.33 21.54
C LYS A 473 12.71 -20.87 22.96
N ASP A 474 11.47 -21.06 23.40
CA ASP A 474 11.13 -21.63 24.71
C ASP A 474 11.34 -23.15 24.79
N LEU A 475 11.87 -23.78 23.73
CA LEU A 475 12.21 -25.19 23.72
C LEU A 475 13.58 -25.51 24.37
N ASP A 476 14.25 -24.51 24.95
CA ASP A 476 15.51 -24.68 25.67
C ASP A 476 15.29 -25.33 27.04
N THR A 477 15.66 -26.60 27.17
CA THR A 477 15.57 -27.37 28.43
C THR A 477 16.50 -26.87 29.53
N ASN A 478 17.45 -25.97 29.23
CA ASN A 478 18.27 -25.33 30.26
C ASN A 478 17.51 -24.21 30.99
N LYS A 479 16.48 -23.65 30.35
CA LYS A 479 15.68 -22.55 30.88
C LYS A 479 14.33 -23.01 31.44
N TYR A 480 13.75 -24.05 30.86
CA TYR A 480 12.42 -24.55 31.21
C TYR A 480 12.45 -26.02 31.60
N SER A 481 11.46 -26.47 32.39
CA SER A 481 11.41 -27.87 32.79
C SER A 481 11.12 -28.80 31.60
N VAL A 482 11.65 -30.02 31.65
CA VAL A 482 11.45 -31.06 30.62
C VAL A 482 9.96 -31.33 30.33
N VAL A 483 9.09 -31.21 31.34
CA VAL A 483 7.65 -31.43 31.19
C VAL A 483 7.00 -30.28 30.42
N GLU A 484 7.35 -29.04 30.74
CA GLU A 484 6.86 -27.84 30.05
C GLU A 484 7.33 -27.80 28.60
N VAL A 485 8.62 -28.05 28.35
CA VAL A 485 9.18 -28.11 26.99
C VAL A 485 8.50 -29.20 26.16
N LYS A 486 8.23 -30.37 26.75
CA LYS A 486 7.51 -31.46 26.07
C LYS A 486 6.06 -31.10 25.74
N ALA A 487 5.37 -30.40 26.64
CA ALA A 487 4.00 -29.94 26.40
C ALA A 487 3.95 -28.87 25.32
N LYS A 488 4.83 -27.85 25.40
CA LYS A 488 4.98 -26.80 24.39
C LYS A 488 5.33 -27.38 23.02
N LEU A 489 6.31 -28.28 22.93
CA LEU A 489 6.70 -28.91 21.66
C LEU A 489 5.53 -29.64 20.99
N ARG A 490 4.72 -30.39 21.76
CA ARG A 490 3.54 -31.09 21.21
C ARG A 490 2.50 -30.11 20.67
N ASP A 491 2.26 -29.01 21.38
CA ASP A 491 1.33 -27.99 20.90
C ASP A 491 1.86 -27.33 19.62
N LEU A 492 3.14 -26.98 19.60
CA LEU A 492 3.78 -26.38 18.44
C LEU A 492 3.77 -27.31 17.21
N GLU A 493 4.07 -28.59 17.39
CA GLU A 493 3.97 -29.60 16.33
C GLU A 493 2.54 -29.75 15.81
N LYS A 494 1.54 -29.73 16.71
CA LYS A 494 0.13 -29.77 16.32
C LYS A 494 -0.23 -28.56 15.46
N GLN A 495 0.13 -27.34 15.88
CA GLN A 495 -0.10 -26.14 15.08
C GLN A 495 0.59 -26.22 13.71
N ALA A 496 1.83 -26.71 13.66
CA ALA A 496 2.58 -26.90 12.42
C ALA A 496 1.88 -27.88 11.46
N THR A 497 1.32 -29.00 11.95
CA THR A 497 0.58 -29.92 11.07
C THR A 497 -0.61 -29.24 10.37
N THR A 498 -1.31 -28.32 11.05
CA THR A 498 -2.43 -27.58 10.44
C THR A 498 -1.98 -26.60 9.35
N LYS A 499 -0.74 -26.10 9.42
CA LYS A 499 -0.18 -25.15 8.44
C LYS A 499 0.57 -25.80 7.28
N THR A 500 0.81 -27.11 7.32
CA THR A 500 1.48 -27.84 6.24
C THR A 500 0.73 -27.70 4.91
N GLY A 501 -0.60 -27.72 4.92
CA GLY A 501 -1.40 -27.48 3.71
C GLY A 501 -1.25 -26.07 3.15
N VAL A 502 -1.11 -25.06 4.02
CA VAL A 502 -0.96 -23.66 3.64
C VAL A 502 0.36 -23.42 2.91
N VAL A 503 1.48 -23.92 3.46
CA VAL A 503 2.79 -23.75 2.80
C VAL A 503 2.84 -24.50 1.46
N ASN A 504 2.25 -25.68 1.36
CA ASN A 504 2.18 -26.42 0.09
C ASN A 504 1.34 -25.68 -0.95
N SER A 505 0.23 -25.06 -0.54
CA SER A 505 -0.60 -24.22 -1.40
C SER A 505 0.17 -22.99 -1.90
N ILE A 506 0.88 -22.29 -1.01
CA ILE A 506 1.73 -21.13 -1.36
C ILE A 506 2.82 -21.54 -2.35
N VAL A 507 3.50 -22.67 -2.11
CA VAL A 507 4.55 -23.19 -3.00
C VAL A 507 3.98 -23.62 -4.35
N GLY A 508 2.80 -24.24 -4.38
CA GLY A 508 2.09 -24.58 -5.62
C GLY A 508 1.75 -23.34 -6.44
N ALA A 509 1.06 -22.38 -5.83
CA ALA A 509 0.68 -21.12 -6.47
C ALA A 509 1.89 -20.31 -6.96
N GLY A 510 2.97 -20.28 -6.18
CA GLY A 510 4.23 -19.65 -6.58
C GLY A 510 4.88 -20.33 -7.79
N ARG A 511 4.84 -21.67 -7.85
CA ARG A 511 5.36 -22.42 -8.99
C ARG A 511 4.54 -22.18 -10.26
N ASP A 512 3.22 -22.20 -10.13
CA ASP A 512 2.30 -21.96 -11.25
C ASP A 512 2.50 -20.54 -11.81
N MET A 513 2.68 -19.55 -10.94
CA MET A 513 2.99 -18.16 -11.33
C MET A 513 4.31 -18.06 -12.10
N VAL A 514 5.37 -18.73 -11.66
CA VAL A 514 6.66 -18.75 -12.37
C VAL A 514 6.56 -19.43 -13.74
N ALA A 515 5.72 -20.46 -13.87
CA ALA A 515 5.48 -21.14 -15.14
C ALA A 515 4.86 -20.22 -16.20
N LEU A 516 4.06 -19.23 -15.77
CA LEU A 516 3.48 -18.18 -16.62
C LEU A 516 4.48 -17.05 -16.96
N GLY A 517 5.57 -16.93 -16.19
CA GLY A 517 6.72 -16.10 -16.51
C GLY A 517 6.57 -14.60 -16.19
N GLY A 518 7.70 -13.89 -16.24
CA GLY A 518 7.81 -12.46 -15.93
C GLY A 518 8.71 -12.16 -14.73
N SER A 519 9.18 -10.92 -14.61
CA SER A 519 10.10 -10.54 -13.52
C SER A 519 9.45 -10.60 -12.14
N GLN A 520 8.19 -10.15 -12.00
CA GLN A 520 7.49 -10.11 -10.72
C GLN A 520 7.16 -11.52 -10.20
N ALA A 521 6.91 -12.47 -11.10
CA ALA A 521 6.75 -13.88 -10.73
C ALA A 521 8.04 -14.45 -10.11
N LYS A 522 9.21 -14.11 -10.66
CA LYS A 522 10.52 -14.55 -10.13
C LYS A 522 10.79 -13.97 -8.74
N GLU A 523 10.50 -12.69 -8.55
CA GLU A 523 10.63 -12.01 -7.25
C GLU A 523 9.68 -12.62 -6.20
N MET A 524 8.42 -12.87 -6.59
CA MET A 524 7.45 -13.55 -5.73
C MET A 524 7.92 -14.96 -5.35
N TRP A 525 8.51 -15.68 -6.30
CA TRP A 525 9.06 -17.01 -6.05
C TRP A 525 10.24 -17.02 -5.07
N GLN A 526 11.11 -16.01 -5.11
CA GLN A 526 12.17 -15.86 -4.12
C GLN A 526 11.60 -15.69 -2.71
N THR A 527 10.49 -14.96 -2.58
CA THR A 527 9.77 -14.79 -1.32
C THR A 527 9.19 -16.12 -0.83
N VAL A 528 8.51 -16.86 -1.73
CA VAL A 528 7.96 -18.19 -1.44
C VAL A 528 9.06 -19.18 -1.01
N GLU A 529 10.21 -19.17 -1.68
CA GLU A 529 11.34 -20.05 -1.38
C GLU A 529 11.98 -19.71 -0.02
N SER A 530 12.08 -18.42 0.32
CA SER A 530 12.52 -17.97 1.65
C SER A 530 11.58 -18.48 2.76
N LEU A 531 10.27 -18.36 2.57
CA LEU A 531 9.28 -18.88 3.52
C LEU A 531 9.35 -20.41 3.64
N ARG A 532 9.55 -21.11 2.53
CA ARG A 532 9.73 -22.57 2.52
C ARG A 532 10.99 -22.98 3.29
N HIS A 533 12.08 -22.24 3.15
CA HIS A 533 13.32 -22.47 3.91
C HIS A 533 13.11 -22.27 5.42
N ARG A 534 12.49 -21.15 5.82
CA ARG A 534 12.15 -20.87 7.23
C ARG A 534 11.28 -21.97 7.83
N TRP A 535 10.23 -22.38 7.11
CA TRP A 535 9.37 -23.49 7.49
C TRP A 535 10.15 -24.80 7.73
N ASN A 536 11.02 -25.19 6.80
CA ASN A 536 11.83 -26.40 6.95
C ASN A 536 12.81 -26.30 8.13
N HIS A 537 13.38 -25.11 8.36
CA HIS A 537 14.25 -24.85 9.51
C HIS A 537 13.50 -25.04 10.83
N LEU A 538 12.30 -24.48 10.95
CA LEU A 538 11.43 -24.65 12.12
C LEU A 538 11.10 -26.13 12.38
N LEU A 539 10.74 -26.90 11.35
CA LEU A 539 10.50 -28.34 11.50
C LEU A 539 11.75 -29.11 11.95
N ALA A 540 12.93 -28.71 11.48
CA ALA A 540 14.19 -29.29 11.93
C ALA A 540 14.50 -28.97 13.40
N GLN A 541 14.16 -27.75 13.87
CA GLN A 541 14.25 -27.39 15.29
C GLN A 541 13.34 -28.27 16.15
N PHE A 542 12.08 -28.50 15.75
CA PHE A 542 11.18 -29.40 16.48
C PHE A 542 11.71 -30.82 16.56
N LYS A 543 12.25 -31.34 15.45
CA LYS A 543 12.89 -32.65 15.42
C LYS A 543 14.06 -32.73 16.41
N THR A 544 14.89 -31.69 16.47
CA THR A 544 16.06 -31.61 17.34
C THR A 544 15.65 -31.54 18.82
N ALA A 545 14.65 -30.71 19.15
CA ALA A 545 14.10 -30.61 20.51
C ALA A 545 13.50 -31.95 20.97
N ARG A 546 12.80 -32.66 20.08
CA ARG A 546 12.26 -33.99 20.35
C ARG A 546 13.35 -35.02 20.67
N GLU A 547 14.43 -35.03 19.89
CA GLU A 547 15.58 -35.92 20.10
C GLU A 547 16.28 -35.61 21.43
N MET A 548 16.47 -34.32 21.76
CA MET A 548 17.01 -33.88 23.06
C MET A 548 16.15 -34.35 24.24
N LEU A 549 14.82 -34.19 24.15
CA LEU A 549 13.89 -34.66 25.18
C LEU A 549 13.96 -36.18 25.36
N ALA A 550 14.08 -36.94 24.28
CA ALA A 550 14.23 -38.39 24.35
C ALA A 550 15.52 -38.81 25.08
N MET A 551 16.64 -38.13 24.80
CA MET A 551 17.92 -38.37 25.48
C MET A 551 17.84 -38.08 26.99
N LEU A 552 17.21 -36.96 27.38
CA LEU A 552 17.03 -36.59 28.79
C LEU A 552 16.13 -37.57 29.56
N GLN A 553 15.08 -38.09 28.91
CA GLN A 553 14.22 -39.11 29.53
C GLN A 553 14.99 -40.42 29.76
N SER A 554 15.80 -40.86 28.80
CA SER A 554 16.68 -42.03 28.96
C SER A 554 17.67 -41.87 30.12
N GLY A 555 18.32 -40.70 30.23
CA GLY A 555 19.25 -40.39 31.33
C GLY A 555 18.59 -40.39 32.71
N LYS A 556 17.35 -39.89 32.83
CA LYS A 556 16.59 -39.96 34.09
C LYS A 556 16.25 -41.41 34.48
N HIS A 557 15.88 -42.25 33.52
CA HIS A 557 15.63 -43.67 33.79
C HIS A 557 16.90 -44.39 34.28
N ALA A 558 18.06 -44.07 33.69
CA ALA A 558 19.34 -44.60 34.15
C ALA A 558 19.69 -44.15 35.58
N ASN A 559 19.54 -42.86 35.90
CA ASN A 559 19.84 -42.34 37.24
C ASN A 559 18.88 -42.89 38.30
N GLY A 560 17.58 -42.96 38.02
CA GLY A 560 16.62 -43.54 38.95
C GLY A 560 16.88 -45.03 39.23
N ALA A 561 17.33 -45.78 38.22
CA ALA A 561 17.78 -47.16 38.41
C ALA A 561 19.01 -47.23 39.33
N VAL A 562 19.99 -46.35 39.15
CA VAL A 562 21.17 -46.27 40.03
C VAL A 562 20.78 -45.89 41.46
N GLU A 563 19.91 -44.90 41.65
CA GLU A 563 19.51 -44.42 42.97
C GLU A 563 18.68 -45.45 43.74
N SER A 564 17.77 -46.17 43.06
CA SER A 564 17.06 -47.32 43.62
C SER A 564 18.04 -48.38 44.13
N THR A 565 19.15 -48.58 43.42
CA THR A 565 20.14 -49.60 43.79
C THR A 565 21.01 -49.18 44.95
N LEU A 566 21.38 -47.90 45.01
CA LEU A 566 22.04 -47.30 46.17
C LEU A 566 21.15 -47.39 47.43
N ALA A 567 19.84 -47.15 47.30
CA ALA A 567 18.90 -47.31 48.40
C ALA A 567 18.84 -48.77 48.91
N THR A 568 18.73 -49.75 48.00
CA THR A 568 18.77 -51.17 48.38
C THR A 568 20.10 -51.59 49.02
N LEU A 569 21.21 -50.96 48.61
CA LEU A 569 22.53 -51.21 49.18
C LEU A 569 22.64 -50.64 50.62
N GLU A 570 22.10 -49.45 50.86
CA GLU A 570 22.10 -48.83 52.19
C GLU A 570 21.17 -49.56 53.17
N GLU A 571 20.03 -50.08 52.70
CA GLU A 571 19.15 -50.94 53.50
C GLU A 571 19.87 -52.23 53.95
N VAL A 572 20.61 -52.87 53.04
CA VAL A 572 21.45 -54.04 53.38
C VAL A 572 22.55 -53.66 54.37
N LYS A 573 23.20 -52.51 54.20
CA LYS A 573 24.25 -52.03 55.10
C LYS A 573 23.72 -51.72 56.51
N SER A 574 22.53 -51.14 56.61
CA SER A 574 21.83 -50.91 57.89
C SER A 574 21.52 -52.24 58.60
N LEU A 575 21.03 -53.23 57.86
CA LEU A 575 20.76 -54.57 58.37
C LEU A 575 22.04 -55.32 58.80
N LEU A 576 23.20 -55.01 58.22
CA LEU A 576 24.48 -55.56 58.65
C LEU A 576 25.02 -54.88 59.93
N ASN A 577 24.71 -53.60 60.16
CA ASN A 577 25.15 -52.83 61.33
C ASN A 577 24.23 -53.01 62.56
N SER A 578 23.01 -53.52 62.39
CA SER A 578 22.11 -53.88 63.48
C SER A 578 22.65 -55.09 64.27
N PRO A 579 22.79 -55.02 65.62
CA PRO A 579 23.22 -56.17 66.41
C PRO A 579 22.21 -57.32 66.26
N ALA A 580 22.66 -58.42 65.67
CA ALA A 580 21.84 -59.63 65.52
C ALA A 580 21.90 -60.45 66.80
N ASN A 581 20.75 -60.92 67.30
CA ASN A 581 20.69 -61.89 68.37
C ASN A 581 21.08 -63.27 67.80
N PRO A 582 22.20 -63.89 68.23
CA PRO A 582 22.71 -65.13 67.63
C PRO A 582 21.81 -66.36 67.83
N SER A 583 20.76 -66.25 68.64
CA SER A 583 19.81 -67.34 68.91
C SER A 583 18.57 -67.34 68.00
N ASP A 584 18.42 -66.38 67.08
CA ASP A 584 17.29 -66.31 66.14
C ASP A 584 17.72 -66.68 64.71
N GLU A 585 17.64 -67.97 64.38
CA GLU A 585 18.00 -68.55 63.09
C GLU A 585 17.15 -68.00 61.92
N SER A 586 15.92 -67.57 62.22
CA SER A 586 15.01 -67.01 61.21
C SER A 586 15.47 -65.62 60.76
N ALA A 587 15.91 -64.78 61.71
CA ALA A 587 16.43 -63.44 61.42
C ALA A 587 17.75 -63.48 60.62
N LEU A 588 18.62 -64.46 60.89
CA LEU A 588 19.87 -64.69 60.15
C LEU A 588 19.61 -65.14 58.70
N THR A 589 18.64 -66.04 58.51
CA THR A 589 18.25 -66.53 57.18
C THR A 589 17.67 -65.41 56.31
N VAL A 590 16.84 -64.54 56.89
CA VAL A 590 16.31 -63.35 56.19
C VAL A 590 17.44 -62.40 55.79
N ARG A 591 18.39 -62.10 56.69
CA ARG A 591 19.54 -61.22 56.38
C ARG A 591 20.42 -61.77 55.26
N ILE A 592 20.75 -63.07 55.28
CA ILE A 592 21.54 -63.71 54.22
C ILE A 592 20.81 -63.69 52.88
N THR A 593 19.50 -63.93 52.90
CA THR A 593 18.67 -63.91 51.69
C THR A 593 18.63 -62.50 51.09
N LEU A 594 18.47 -61.47 51.92
CA LEU A 594 18.47 -60.07 51.48
C LEU A 594 19.82 -59.66 50.86
N VAL A 595 20.93 -60.04 51.51
CA VAL A 595 22.29 -59.80 50.99
C VAL A 595 22.49 -60.50 49.64
N LYS A 596 22.03 -61.74 49.49
CA LYS A 596 22.10 -62.47 48.22
C LYS A 596 21.29 -61.76 47.13
N VAL A 597 20.06 -61.35 47.42
CA VAL A 597 19.18 -60.63 46.48
C VAL A 597 19.85 -59.35 45.99
N SER A 598 20.44 -58.56 46.89
CA SER A 598 21.13 -57.32 46.50
C SER A 598 22.39 -57.60 45.67
N HIS A 599 23.14 -58.67 45.96
CA HIS A 599 24.29 -59.06 45.14
C HIS A 599 23.87 -59.44 43.71
N TYR A 600 22.79 -60.21 43.55
CA TYR A 600 22.25 -60.55 42.23
C TYR A 600 21.75 -59.30 41.47
N LEU A 601 21.11 -58.37 42.18
CA LEU A 601 20.62 -57.11 41.59
C LEU A 601 21.78 -56.25 41.06
N ILE A 602 22.85 -56.10 41.84
CA ILE A 602 24.05 -55.34 41.44
C ILE A 602 24.73 -55.98 40.22
N ILE A 603 24.87 -57.31 40.19
CA ILE A 603 25.42 -58.03 39.03
C ILE A 603 24.55 -57.79 37.79
N PHE A 604 23.22 -57.88 37.94
CA PHE A 604 22.28 -57.69 36.83
C PHE A 604 22.37 -56.29 36.20
N ILE A 605 22.60 -55.26 37.03
CA ILE A 605 22.74 -53.88 36.55
C ILE A 605 24.10 -53.63 35.92
N LEU A 606 25.19 -54.16 36.50
CA LEU A 606 26.51 -54.09 35.88
C LEU A 606 26.51 -54.75 34.49
N ILE A 607 25.84 -55.90 34.36
CA ILE A 607 25.68 -56.58 33.07
C ILE A 607 24.85 -55.70 32.10
N ASN A 608 23.72 -55.15 32.52
CA ASN A 608 22.89 -54.28 31.67
C ASN A 608 23.60 -52.98 31.26
N PHE A 609 24.41 -52.41 32.15
CA PHE A 609 25.19 -51.20 31.89
C PHE A 609 26.30 -51.48 30.87
N ILE A 610 27.02 -52.61 31.00
CA ILE A 610 28.03 -53.07 30.04
C ILE A 610 27.40 -53.39 28.67
N ILE A 611 26.21 -53.97 28.64
CA ILE A 611 25.48 -54.25 27.38
C ILE A 611 25.04 -52.95 26.70
N ASN A 612 24.48 -51.98 27.44
CA ASN A 612 24.09 -50.68 26.89
C ASN A 612 25.30 -49.87 26.37
N LEU A 613 26.43 -49.91 27.08
CA LEU A 613 27.67 -49.24 26.64
C LEU A 613 28.25 -49.84 25.36
N ASN A 614 28.09 -51.15 25.14
CA ASN A 614 28.50 -51.80 23.89
C ASN A 614 27.51 -51.57 22.73
N TYR A 615 26.28 -51.12 23.01
CA TYR A 615 25.29 -50.80 21.98
C TYR A 615 25.35 -49.33 21.52
N CYS A 616 26.00 -48.47 22.30
CA CYS A 616 26.25 -47.04 21.99
C CYS A 616 27.64 -46.78 21.38
N ARG A 617 28.46 -47.81 21.15
CA ARG A 617 29.69 -47.79 20.35
C ARG A 617 29.41 -48.43 19.00
#